data_AF-U5E4E7-F1
#
_entry.id   AF-U5E4E7-F1
#
_cell.length_a   1.000
_cell.length_b   1.000
_cell.length_c   1.000
_cell.angle_alpha   90.00
_cell.angle_beta   90.00
_cell.angle_gamma   90.00
#
_symmetry.space_group_name_H-M   'P 1'
#
loop_
_entity.id
_entity.type
_entity.pdbx_description
1 polymer ?
#
loop_
_entity_poly.entity_id
_entity_poly.type
_entity_poly.pdbx_seq_one_letter_code
_entity_poly.pdbx_strand_id
1 'polypeptide(L)'
;MCSVGGLLMLRGSGVARHLAKVGWVRLWTLQAPEVVATVRHSGVYRADWDLVVGNWRGAYADMVAEMGRRGIDCGGAPPVWCWPGRGWRRGAVRQSASMLLGDHEWAHGRWLLKLDVPAEVAMATSYAVWNDYLGYATGFQDQPERMDWSGRKTWEFDEIQVCIPELWREWVVRARPYPPDAETVARIEADPFLRDLYVPACVGRWGVTIRGRLGTGVRS
;
A
#
# COMPACT_ATOMS: atom_id res chain seq x y z
N MET A 1 -36.07 -20.81 -41.04
CA MET A 1 -35.62 -21.98 -40.25
C MET A 1 -34.26 -21.63 -39.65
N CYS A 2 -34.22 -21.12 -38.41
CA CYS A 2 -33.82 -21.80 -37.16
C CYS A 2 -32.33 -22.23 -37.12
N SER A 3 -31.46 -21.57 -36.33
CA SER A 3 -31.03 -21.89 -34.93
C SER A 3 -30.18 -23.18 -34.86
N VAL A 4 -29.03 -23.33 -34.17
CA VAL A 4 -28.54 -23.00 -32.79
C VAL A 4 -26.99 -23.10 -32.85
N GLY A 5 -26.13 -22.36 -32.12
CA GLY A 5 -25.78 -22.53 -30.69
C GLY A 5 -24.33 -23.01 -30.49
N GLY A 6 -23.54 -22.36 -29.63
CA GLY A 6 -22.18 -22.85 -29.30
C GLY A 6 -21.23 -21.89 -28.60
N LEU A 7 -21.70 -21.16 -27.58
CA LEU A 7 -20.86 -20.38 -26.66
C LEU A 7 -20.05 -21.33 -25.76
N LEU A 8 -18.73 -21.46 -25.99
CA LEU A 8 -17.83 -22.16 -25.06
C LEU A 8 -17.15 -21.14 -24.14
N MET A 9 -17.60 -21.11 -22.89
CA MET A 9 -17.02 -20.32 -21.81
C MET A 9 -15.62 -20.80 -21.45
N LEU A 10 -14.61 -19.96 -21.69
CA LEU A 10 -13.31 -20.06 -20.99
C LEU A 10 -13.45 -19.45 -19.59
N ARG A 11 -13.33 -20.31 -18.57
CA ARG A 11 -13.24 -19.94 -17.16
C ARG A 11 -11.91 -19.25 -16.88
N GLY A 12 -11.88 -17.92 -17.04
CA GLY A 12 -10.79 -17.07 -16.56
C GLY A 12 -10.89 -16.84 -15.04
N SER A 13 -9.79 -17.11 -14.34
CA SER A 13 -9.55 -16.95 -12.91
C SER A 13 -9.97 -15.57 -12.38
N GLY A 14 -10.90 -15.56 -11.43
CA GLY A 14 -11.71 -14.42 -11.02
C GLY A 14 -11.14 -13.54 -9.90
N VAL A 15 -9.91 -13.05 -10.01
CA VAL A 15 -9.37 -12.07 -9.04
C VAL A 15 -9.33 -10.66 -9.62
N ALA A 16 -9.05 -10.50 -10.92
CA ALA A 16 -9.19 -9.21 -11.61
C ALA A 16 -10.66 -8.71 -11.69
N ARG A 17 -11.63 -9.61 -11.49
CA ARG A 17 -13.07 -9.30 -11.45
C ARG A 17 -13.60 -8.94 -10.05
N HIS A 18 -12.76 -8.87 -9.02
CA HIS A 18 -13.19 -8.62 -7.65
C HIS A 18 -12.96 -7.17 -7.14
N LEU A 19 -12.51 -6.27 -8.01
CA LEU A 19 -12.35 -4.84 -7.69
C LEU A 19 -13.53 -3.97 -8.18
N ALA A 20 -14.45 -4.55 -8.97
CA ALA A 20 -15.58 -3.83 -9.53
C ALA A 20 -16.89 -4.30 -8.90
N LYS A 21 -17.21 -3.74 -7.72
CA LYS A 21 -18.60 -3.47 -7.30
C LYS A 21 -18.57 -2.32 -6.28
N VAL A 22 -18.68 -1.12 -6.85
CA VAL A 22 -18.81 0.24 -6.27
C VAL A 22 -17.52 0.94 -5.82
N GLY A 23 -16.77 1.49 -6.80
CA GLY A 23 -15.90 2.68 -6.74
C GLY A 23 -14.73 2.74 -5.76
N TRP A 24 -14.58 1.78 -4.83
CA TRP A 24 -13.62 1.85 -3.74
C TRP A 24 -12.93 0.51 -3.54
N VAL A 25 -11.63 0.55 -3.28
CA VAL A 25 -10.78 -0.58 -2.94
C VAL A 25 -10.37 -0.51 -1.48
N ARG A 26 -10.32 -1.67 -0.83
CA ARG A 26 -9.92 -1.79 0.57
C ARG A 26 -8.44 -2.07 0.62
N LEU A 27 -7.70 -1.21 1.31
CA LEU A 27 -6.26 -1.32 1.45
C LEU A 27 -5.84 -1.23 2.92
N TRP A 28 -4.57 -1.53 3.17
CA TRP A 28 -3.90 -1.19 4.41
C TRP A 28 -2.45 -0.80 4.14
N THR A 29 -1.86 -0.01 5.03
CA THR A 29 -0.47 0.43 4.95
C THR A 29 0.12 0.63 6.35
N LEU A 30 1.44 0.54 6.45
CA LEU A 30 2.19 0.86 7.67
C LEU A 30 2.86 2.21 7.47
N GLN A 31 2.60 3.14 8.37
CA GLN A 31 3.07 4.52 8.25
C GLN A 31 3.80 4.96 9.53
N ALA A 32 4.73 5.90 9.36
CA ALA A 32 5.39 6.55 10.47
C ALA A 32 4.38 7.43 11.26
N PRO A 33 4.58 7.66 12.57
CA PRO A 33 3.70 8.50 13.38
C PRO A 33 3.47 9.90 12.78
N GLU A 34 4.49 10.49 12.15
CA GLU A 34 4.48 11.83 11.55
C GLU A 34 3.54 11.91 10.34
N VAL A 35 3.47 10.84 9.54
CA VAL A 35 2.53 10.73 8.42
C VAL A 35 1.10 10.73 8.95
N VAL A 36 0.83 9.97 10.01
CA VAL A 36 -0.50 9.91 10.65
C VAL A 36 -0.87 11.26 11.25
N ALA A 37 0.08 11.92 11.91
CA ALA A 37 -0.10 13.27 12.45
C ALA A 37 -0.42 14.28 11.35
N THR A 38 0.30 14.21 10.23
CA THR A 38 0.06 15.06 9.04
C THR A 38 -1.35 14.85 8.51
N VAL A 39 -1.75 13.63 8.16
CA VAL A 39 -3.11 13.33 7.66
C VAL A 39 -4.18 13.80 8.66
N ARG A 40 -3.95 13.63 9.97
CA ARG A 40 -4.86 14.09 11.02
C ARG A 40 -4.94 15.62 11.12
N HIS A 41 -3.87 16.34 10.82
CA HIS A 41 -3.81 17.79 10.91
C HIS A 41 -4.26 18.47 9.60
N SER A 42 -3.58 18.20 8.49
CA SER A 42 -3.80 18.83 7.18
C SER A 42 -4.93 18.18 6.37
N GLY A 43 -5.25 16.91 6.63
CA GLY A 43 -6.27 16.16 5.87
C GLY A 43 -5.71 15.34 4.72
N VAL A 44 -4.49 15.66 4.27
CA VAL A 44 -3.81 15.00 3.16
C VAL A 44 -2.32 14.88 3.43
N TYR A 45 -1.72 13.78 2.98
CA TYR A 45 -0.28 13.57 2.98
C TYR A 45 0.19 13.10 1.60
N ARG A 46 1.21 13.77 1.06
CA ARG A 46 2.01 13.31 -0.07
C ARG A 46 3.37 12.87 0.44
N ALA A 47 3.89 11.79 -0.12
CA ALA A 47 5.22 11.35 0.22
C ALA A 47 6.27 12.33 -0.35
N ASP A 48 7.48 12.25 0.19
CA ASP A 48 8.59 13.11 -0.17
C ASP A 48 9.70 12.28 -0.84
N TRP A 49 10.26 12.79 -1.94
CA TRP A 49 11.39 12.19 -2.62
C TRP A 49 12.64 12.11 -1.74
N ASP A 50 12.77 13.00 -0.75
CA ASP A 50 13.86 12.97 0.22
C ASP A 50 13.81 11.77 1.18
N LEU A 51 12.65 11.10 1.26
CA LEU A 51 12.50 9.84 1.98
C LEU A 51 12.74 8.61 1.11
N VAL A 52 12.88 8.78 -0.22
CA VAL A 52 13.20 7.69 -1.14
C VAL A 52 14.71 7.56 -1.24
N VAL A 53 15.22 6.35 -0.97
CA VAL A 53 16.65 6.01 -1.11
C VAL A 53 17.14 6.45 -2.49
N GLY A 54 18.26 7.17 -2.55
CA GLY A 54 18.70 7.89 -3.74
C GLY A 54 18.78 7.03 -5.01
N ASN A 55 19.32 5.82 -4.91
CA ASN A 55 19.41 4.89 -6.04
C ASN A 55 18.07 4.24 -6.42
N TRP A 56 17.04 4.31 -5.58
CA TRP A 56 15.70 3.79 -5.88
C TRP A 56 14.82 4.82 -6.61
N ARG A 57 15.20 6.10 -6.60
CA ARG A 57 14.41 7.20 -7.16
C ARG A 57 14.05 6.98 -8.63
N GLY A 58 14.95 6.41 -9.43
CA GLY A 58 14.70 6.09 -10.85
C GLY A 58 13.50 5.15 -11.02
N ALA A 59 13.55 3.97 -10.39
CA ALA A 59 12.46 3.00 -10.44
C ALA A 59 11.13 3.57 -9.92
N TYR A 60 11.18 4.37 -8.84
CA TYR A 60 9.99 5.04 -8.31
C TYR A 60 9.44 6.08 -9.29
N ALA A 61 10.29 6.81 -10.02
CA ALA A 61 9.86 7.74 -11.07
C ALA A 61 9.18 6.99 -12.23
N ASP A 62 9.67 5.81 -12.60
CA ASP A 62 9.02 4.96 -13.61
C ASP A 62 7.62 4.50 -13.16
N MET A 63 7.46 4.19 -11.87
CA MET A 63 6.15 3.91 -11.29
C MET A 63 5.22 5.13 -11.34
N VAL A 64 5.69 6.32 -10.99
CA VAL A 64 4.92 7.57 -11.10
C VAL A 64 4.53 7.84 -12.55
N ALA A 65 5.43 7.59 -13.50
CA ALA A 65 5.14 7.73 -14.93
C ALA A 65 4.09 6.73 -15.42
N GLU A 66 4.11 5.47 -14.95
CA GLU A 66 3.04 4.51 -15.22
C GLU A 66 1.70 4.95 -14.62
N MET A 67 1.69 5.43 -13.37
CA MET A 67 0.50 5.97 -12.73
C MET A 67 -0.08 7.14 -13.54
N GLY A 68 0.76 8.07 -13.99
CA GLY A 68 0.36 9.18 -14.86
C GLY A 68 -0.20 8.72 -16.20
N ARG A 69 0.40 7.72 -16.84
CA ARG A 69 -0.12 7.10 -18.08
C ARG A 69 -1.50 6.46 -17.90
N ARG A 70 -1.86 6.07 -16.67
CA ARG A 70 -3.19 5.55 -16.30
C ARG A 70 -4.17 6.63 -15.84
N GLY A 71 -3.78 7.91 -15.88
CA GLY A 71 -4.59 9.03 -15.41
C GLY A 71 -4.58 9.21 -13.89
N ILE A 72 -3.62 8.63 -13.17
CA ILE A 72 -3.45 8.80 -11.72
C ILE A 72 -2.38 9.86 -11.51
N ASP A 73 -2.79 11.04 -11.05
CA ASP A 73 -1.89 12.15 -10.76
C ASP A 73 -1.23 11.98 -9.38
N CYS A 74 0.10 11.87 -9.36
CA CYS A 74 0.90 11.83 -8.13
C CYS A 74 1.34 13.22 -7.65
N GLY A 75 1.02 14.30 -8.36
CA GLY A 75 1.33 15.67 -7.95
C GLY A 75 2.84 15.94 -7.78
N GLY A 76 3.69 15.22 -8.52
CA GLY A 76 5.14 15.29 -8.41
C GLY A 76 5.74 14.57 -7.19
N ALA A 77 4.95 13.82 -6.41
CA ALA A 77 5.39 13.04 -5.26
C ALA A 77 5.60 11.55 -5.60
N PRO A 78 6.44 10.81 -4.86
CA PRO A 78 6.45 9.35 -4.94
C PRO A 78 5.14 8.76 -4.41
N PRO A 79 4.75 7.56 -4.85
CA PRO A 79 3.51 6.94 -4.43
C PRO A 79 3.59 6.43 -2.99
N VAL A 80 2.42 6.33 -2.35
CA VAL A 80 2.26 5.65 -1.07
C VAL A 80 1.99 4.17 -1.31
N TRP A 81 2.81 3.33 -0.68
CA TRP A 81 2.69 1.88 -0.75
C TRP A 81 1.59 1.32 0.16
N CYS A 82 0.79 0.43 -0.39
CA CYS A 82 -0.30 -0.25 0.29
C CYS A 82 -0.36 -1.73 -0.09
N TRP A 83 -1.16 -2.47 0.67
CA TRP A 83 -1.49 -3.87 0.39
C TRP A 83 -3.01 -4.04 0.31
N PRO A 84 -3.50 -4.94 -0.55
CA PRO A 84 -4.91 -5.17 -0.73
C PRO A 84 -5.56 -5.82 0.51
N GLY A 85 -6.87 -5.61 0.60
CA GLY A 85 -7.68 -6.09 1.70
C GLY A 85 -7.62 -5.15 2.91
N ARG A 86 -8.09 -5.64 4.05
CA ARG A 86 -8.30 -4.77 5.23
C ARG A 86 -7.37 -5.12 6.40
N GLY A 87 -6.31 -5.91 6.18
CA GLY A 87 -5.37 -6.33 7.23
C GLY A 87 -6.06 -6.95 8.46
N TRP A 88 -7.01 -7.88 8.28
CA TRP A 88 -7.73 -8.53 9.39
C TRP A 88 -6.92 -9.66 10.01
N ARG A 89 -6.20 -10.40 9.16
CA ARG A 89 -5.33 -11.49 9.59
C ARG A 89 -4.07 -10.89 10.18
N ARG A 90 -4.00 -10.85 11.52
CA ARG A 90 -2.85 -10.29 12.25
C ARG A 90 -1.53 -10.93 11.82
N GLY A 91 -1.52 -12.24 11.56
CA GLY A 91 -0.34 -12.97 11.07
C GLY A 91 0.17 -12.44 9.73
N ALA A 92 -0.70 -12.24 8.74
CA ALA A 92 -0.30 -11.75 7.42
C ALA A 92 0.28 -10.32 7.50
N VAL A 93 -0.36 -9.42 8.27
CA VAL A 93 0.16 -8.06 8.47
C VAL A 93 1.51 -8.09 9.19
N ARG A 94 1.69 -8.95 10.21
CA ARG A 94 2.97 -9.10 10.91
C ARG A 94 4.05 -9.65 9.99
N GLN A 95 3.75 -10.64 9.17
CA GLN A 95 4.70 -11.21 8.23
C GLN A 95 5.21 -10.14 7.26
N SER A 96 4.30 -9.42 6.59
CA SER A 96 4.70 -8.31 5.72
C SER A 96 5.47 -7.23 6.47
N ALA A 97 5.03 -6.84 7.67
CA ALA A 97 5.72 -5.83 8.46
C ALA A 97 7.16 -6.24 8.80
N SER A 98 7.39 -7.51 9.13
CA SER A 98 8.71 -8.02 9.53
C SER A 98 9.66 -8.17 8.34
N MET A 99 9.11 -8.34 7.13
CA MET A 99 9.90 -8.36 5.89
C MET A 99 10.32 -6.96 5.41
N LEU A 100 9.55 -5.93 5.76
CA LEU A 100 9.68 -4.60 5.16
C LEU A 100 10.32 -3.57 6.09
N LEU A 101 10.28 -3.80 7.40
CA LEU A 101 10.71 -2.85 8.41
C LEU A 101 11.92 -3.41 9.15
N GLY A 102 13.03 -2.68 9.11
CA GLY A 102 14.18 -2.94 9.95
C GLY A 102 13.95 -2.45 11.37
N ASP A 103 14.90 -2.77 12.26
CA ASP A 103 14.83 -2.42 13.67
C ASP A 103 14.81 -0.89 13.87
N HIS A 104 15.49 -0.14 12.99
CA HIS A 104 15.40 1.33 12.97
C HIS A 104 13.97 1.81 12.71
N GLU A 105 13.30 1.28 11.69
CA GLU A 105 11.91 1.66 11.41
C GLU A 105 10.98 1.33 12.58
N TRP A 106 11.21 0.20 13.27
CA TRP A 106 10.45 -0.19 14.45
C TRP A 106 10.72 0.70 15.65
N ALA A 107 11.96 1.14 15.85
CA ALA A 107 12.34 2.03 16.94
C ALA A 107 11.55 3.35 16.87
N HIS A 108 11.43 3.94 15.68
CA HIS A 108 10.63 5.16 15.44
C HIS A 108 9.11 4.95 15.55
N GLY A 109 8.65 3.73 15.81
CA GLY A 109 7.25 3.39 15.93
C GLY A 109 6.53 3.30 14.58
N ARG A 110 5.43 2.53 14.56
CA ARG A 110 4.63 2.31 13.35
C ARG A 110 3.15 2.35 13.63
N TRP A 111 2.40 2.78 12.63
CA TRP A 111 0.95 2.80 12.64
C TRP A 111 0.39 1.95 11.52
N LEU A 112 -0.58 1.10 11.85
CA LEU A 112 -1.36 0.38 10.86
C LEU A 112 -2.60 1.21 10.49
N LEU A 113 -2.66 1.62 9.23
CA LEU A 113 -3.80 2.29 8.64
C LEU A 113 -4.60 1.29 7.82
N LYS A 114 -5.92 1.32 7.98
CA LYS A 114 -6.88 0.63 7.11
C LYS A 114 -7.60 1.68 6.29
N LEU A 115 -7.65 1.45 4.98
CA LEU A 115 -8.12 2.43 4.03
C LEU A 115 -9.27 1.87 3.20
N ASP A 116 -10.21 2.75 2.86
CA ASP A 116 -11.09 2.61 1.71
C ASP A 116 -10.65 3.71 0.74
N VAL A 117 -10.10 3.37 -0.43
CA VAL A 117 -9.52 4.30 -1.42
C VAL A 117 -10.33 4.23 -2.72
N PRO A 118 -10.57 5.33 -3.46
CA PRO A 118 -11.22 5.24 -4.77
C PRO A 118 -10.44 4.32 -5.72
N ALA A 119 -11.15 3.45 -6.45
CA ALA A 119 -10.51 2.45 -7.30
C ALA A 119 -9.71 3.09 -8.45
N GLU A 120 -10.15 4.24 -8.92
CA GLU A 120 -9.55 5.03 -9.99
C GLU A 120 -8.18 5.61 -9.66
N VAL A 121 -7.80 5.74 -8.37
CA VAL A 121 -6.48 6.25 -7.94
C VAL A 121 -5.57 5.15 -7.40
N ALA A 122 -5.96 3.89 -7.55
CA ALA A 122 -5.23 2.74 -7.01
C ALA A 122 -4.62 1.90 -8.15
N MET A 123 -3.30 1.78 -8.17
CA MET A 123 -2.58 0.96 -9.13
C MET A 123 -2.03 -0.30 -8.46
N ALA A 124 -2.56 -1.47 -8.83
CA ALA A 124 -2.03 -2.75 -8.38
C ALA A 124 -0.80 -3.17 -9.18
N THR A 125 0.22 -3.71 -8.52
CA THR A 125 1.41 -4.33 -9.15
C THR A 125 1.75 -5.64 -8.45
N SER A 126 2.52 -6.51 -9.13
CA SER A 126 3.17 -7.65 -8.48
C SER A 126 4.30 -7.14 -7.58
N TYR A 127 4.39 -7.68 -6.37
CA TYR A 127 5.50 -7.40 -5.44
C TYR A 127 6.78 -8.05 -5.95
N ALA A 128 6.74 -9.31 -6.39
CA ALA A 128 7.93 -10.01 -6.89
C ALA A 128 8.53 -9.29 -8.11
N VAL A 129 7.71 -9.01 -9.14
CA VAL A 129 8.17 -8.36 -10.37
C VAL A 129 8.70 -6.95 -10.09
N TRP A 130 8.06 -6.22 -9.16
CA TRP A 130 8.57 -4.90 -8.76
C TRP A 130 9.95 -5.00 -8.10
N ASN A 131 10.18 -5.98 -7.23
CA ASN A 131 11.47 -6.12 -6.56
C ASN A 131 12.57 -6.57 -7.54
N ASP A 132 12.25 -7.44 -8.50
CA ASP A 132 13.20 -7.81 -9.55
C ASP A 132 13.56 -6.58 -10.39
N TYR A 133 12.57 -5.81 -10.83
CA TYR A 133 12.80 -4.57 -11.57
C TYR A 133 13.57 -3.52 -10.75
N LEU A 134 13.27 -3.37 -9.46
CA LEU A 134 14.02 -2.48 -8.57
C LEU A 134 15.47 -2.95 -8.46
N GLY A 135 15.71 -4.25 -8.36
CA GLY A 135 17.04 -4.86 -8.39
C GLY A 135 17.80 -4.53 -9.67
N TYR A 136 17.14 -4.62 -10.83
CA TYR A 136 17.71 -4.17 -12.11
C TYR A 136 18.04 -2.67 -12.11
N ALA A 137 17.05 -1.83 -11.77
CA ALA A 137 17.18 -0.37 -11.83
C ALA A 137 18.25 0.19 -10.89
N THR A 138 18.61 -0.57 -9.87
CA THR A 138 19.66 -0.22 -8.89
C THR A 138 21.00 -0.88 -9.18
N GLY A 139 21.10 -1.69 -10.25
CA GLY A 139 22.33 -2.37 -10.67
C GLY A 139 22.66 -3.64 -9.86
N PHE A 140 21.72 -4.17 -9.08
CA PHE A 140 21.89 -5.44 -8.34
C PHE A 140 21.53 -6.68 -9.17
N GLN A 141 20.80 -6.51 -10.27
CA GLN A 141 20.36 -7.61 -11.14
C GLN A 141 20.50 -7.20 -12.62
N ASP A 142 20.67 -8.19 -13.50
CA ASP A 142 20.79 -7.95 -14.95
C ASP A 142 19.44 -7.82 -15.67
N GLN A 143 18.35 -8.25 -15.04
CA GLN A 143 16.98 -8.29 -15.58
C GLN A 143 15.93 -8.19 -14.45
N PRO A 144 14.68 -7.81 -14.77
CA PRO A 144 14.20 -7.36 -16.07
C PRO A 144 14.49 -5.87 -16.34
N GLU A 145 14.85 -5.52 -17.57
CA GLU A 145 15.04 -4.11 -17.98
C GLU A 145 13.73 -3.30 -17.96
N ARG A 146 12.59 -3.99 -18.08
CA ARG A 146 11.26 -3.37 -18.13
C ARG A 146 10.35 -3.99 -17.10
N MET A 147 9.64 -3.13 -16.37
CA MET A 147 8.62 -3.53 -15.42
C MET A 147 7.35 -4.03 -16.14
N ASP A 148 6.80 -5.17 -15.71
CA ASP A 148 5.44 -5.58 -16.05
C ASP A 148 4.43 -4.93 -15.08
N TRP A 149 3.72 -3.92 -15.58
CA TRP A 149 2.71 -3.18 -14.84
C TRP A 149 1.32 -3.85 -14.82
N SER A 150 1.17 -5.08 -15.31
CA SER A 150 -0.13 -5.76 -15.44
C SER A 150 -0.87 -5.98 -14.11
N GLY A 151 -0.16 -5.92 -12.98
CA GLY A 151 -0.74 -6.18 -11.66
C GLY A 151 -1.14 -7.64 -11.46
N ARG A 152 -0.57 -8.55 -12.24
CA ARG A 152 -0.82 -9.99 -12.13
C ARG A 152 0.26 -10.64 -11.28
N LYS A 153 -0.15 -11.55 -10.41
CA LYS A 153 0.77 -12.45 -9.73
C LYS A 153 1.48 -13.32 -10.77
N THR A 154 2.80 -13.46 -10.66
CA THR A 154 3.58 -14.31 -11.58
C THR A 154 3.75 -15.74 -11.07
N TRP A 155 3.51 -16.00 -9.79
CA TRP A 155 3.59 -17.32 -9.15
C TRP A 155 2.75 -17.36 -7.86
N GLU A 156 2.65 -18.54 -7.22
CA GLU A 156 1.69 -18.77 -6.12
C GLU A 156 2.02 -18.02 -4.83
N PHE A 157 3.31 -17.72 -4.58
CA PHE A 157 3.78 -16.99 -3.40
C PHE A 157 4.03 -15.50 -3.68
N ASP A 158 3.78 -15.03 -4.90
CA ASP A 158 3.78 -13.59 -5.19
C ASP A 158 2.66 -12.90 -4.40
N GLU A 159 2.86 -11.63 -4.09
CA GLU A 159 1.84 -10.79 -3.47
C GLU A 159 1.50 -9.59 -4.33
N ILE A 160 0.25 -9.15 -4.22
CA ILE A 160 -0.16 -7.89 -4.83
C ILE A 160 0.15 -6.76 -3.86
N GLN A 161 0.81 -5.74 -4.37
CA GLN A 161 0.91 -4.44 -3.72
C GLN A 161 0.06 -3.42 -4.50
N VAL A 162 -0.28 -2.32 -3.85
CA VAL A 162 -1.08 -1.25 -4.44
C VAL A 162 -0.43 0.08 -4.14
N CYS A 163 -0.27 0.90 -5.17
CA CYS A 163 0.27 2.25 -5.07
C CYS A 163 -0.86 3.26 -5.24
N ILE A 164 -0.87 4.27 -4.37
CA ILE A 164 -1.83 5.39 -4.38
C ILE A 164 -1.04 6.71 -4.37
N PRO A 165 -1.55 7.80 -4.95
CA PRO A 165 -0.78 9.03 -5.11
C PRO A 165 -0.52 9.76 -3.78
N GLU A 166 -1.41 9.59 -2.80
CA GLU A 166 -1.41 10.33 -1.54
C GLU A 166 -2.30 9.63 -0.51
N LEU A 167 -2.27 10.07 0.75
CA LEU A 167 -3.17 9.61 1.80
C LEU A 167 -4.14 10.72 2.18
N TRP A 168 -5.44 10.46 2.02
CA TRP A 168 -6.50 11.36 2.46
C TRP A 168 -7.10 10.89 3.78
N ARG A 169 -7.46 11.84 4.65
CA ARG A 169 -8.13 11.56 5.92
C ARG A 169 -9.43 10.80 5.71
N GLU A 170 -10.17 11.14 4.68
CA GLU A 170 -11.46 10.54 4.32
C GLU A 170 -11.32 9.08 3.88
N TRP A 171 -10.12 8.68 3.43
CA TRP A 171 -9.85 7.29 3.05
C TRP A 171 -9.52 6.44 4.28
N VAL A 172 -9.10 7.03 5.40
CA VAL A 172 -8.69 6.28 6.57
C VAL A 172 -9.90 5.83 7.39
N VAL A 173 -10.17 4.52 7.33
CA VAL A 173 -11.22 3.86 8.10
C VAL A 173 -10.78 3.64 9.55
N ARG A 174 -9.49 3.35 9.76
CA ARG A 174 -8.93 3.12 11.09
C ARG A 174 -7.43 3.34 11.08
N ALA A 175 -6.91 4.02 12.12
CA ALA A 175 -5.48 4.03 12.41
C ALA A 175 -5.24 3.58 13.86
N ARG A 176 -4.18 2.81 14.05
CA ARG A 176 -3.71 2.40 15.39
C ARG A 176 -2.19 2.25 15.40
N PRO A 177 -1.53 2.47 16.55
CA PRO A 177 -0.17 2.02 16.76
C PRO A 177 -0.08 0.52 16.46
N TYR A 178 1.05 0.14 15.88
CA TYR A 178 1.39 -1.22 15.53
C TYR A 178 2.77 -1.51 16.13
N PRO A 179 2.82 -2.04 17.37
CA PRO A 179 4.10 -2.22 18.05
C PRO A 179 4.95 -3.34 17.40
N PRO A 180 6.27 -3.33 17.58
CA PRO A 180 7.12 -4.48 17.31
C PRO A 180 6.69 -5.71 18.14
N ASP A 181 7.16 -6.90 17.78
CA ASP A 181 7.07 -8.08 18.64
C ASP A 181 8.18 -8.09 19.69
N ALA A 182 8.14 -9.06 20.61
CA ALA A 182 9.06 -9.13 21.73
C ALA A 182 10.53 -9.33 21.29
N GLU A 183 10.77 -10.03 20.18
CA GLU A 183 12.12 -10.26 19.68
C GLU A 183 12.71 -8.97 19.12
N THR A 184 11.93 -8.26 18.29
CA THR A 184 12.33 -6.95 17.77
C THR A 184 12.53 -5.93 18.89
N VAL A 185 11.68 -5.93 19.93
CA VAL A 185 11.90 -5.07 21.12
C VAL A 185 13.25 -5.39 21.77
N ALA A 186 13.55 -6.67 22.00
CA ALA A 186 14.82 -7.07 22.62
C ALA A 186 16.04 -6.63 21.78
N ARG A 187 15.96 -6.72 20.44
CA ARG A 187 17.03 -6.23 19.55
C ARG A 187 17.20 -4.71 19.63
N ILE A 188 16.09 -3.96 19.63
CA ILE A 188 16.11 -2.50 19.80
C ILE A 188 16.70 -2.09 21.16
N GLU A 189 16.31 -2.77 22.24
CA GLU A 189 16.83 -2.48 23.59
C GLU A 189 18.32 -2.79 23.74
N ALA A 190 18.81 -3.80 23.02
CA ALA A 190 20.21 -4.19 23.01
C ALA A 190 21.11 -3.24 22.19
N ASP A 191 20.54 -2.45 21.28
CA ASP A 191 21.27 -1.46 20.47
C ASP A 191 21.15 -0.05 21.10
N PRO A 192 22.23 0.52 21.66
CA PRO A 192 22.20 1.85 22.27
C PRO A 192 21.71 2.97 21.32
N PHE A 193 21.98 2.86 20.01
CA PHE A 193 21.56 3.87 19.04
C PHE A 193 20.05 3.82 18.79
N LEU A 194 19.46 2.62 18.79
CA LEU A 194 18.03 2.44 18.56
C LEU A 194 17.22 2.66 19.84
N ARG A 195 17.78 2.33 21.00
CA ARG A 195 17.10 2.49 22.30
C ARG A 195 16.70 3.94 22.56
N ASP A 196 17.55 4.89 22.21
CA ASP A 196 17.27 6.31 22.44
C ASP A 196 16.20 6.87 21.46
N LEU A 197 15.99 6.17 20.34
CA LEU A 197 14.95 6.46 19.35
C LEU A 197 13.64 5.73 19.65
N TYR A 198 13.66 4.73 20.54
CA TYR A 198 12.52 3.88 20.77
C TYR A 198 11.36 4.66 21.39
N VAL A 199 10.27 4.79 20.63
CA VAL A 199 9.01 5.35 21.13
C VAL A 199 8.08 4.18 21.47
N PRO A 200 7.85 3.88 22.77
CA PRO A 200 6.87 2.88 23.16
C PRO A 200 5.52 3.23 22.55
N ALA A 201 4.76 2.24 22.11
CA ALA A 201 3.47 2.50 21.47
C ALA A 201 2.53 3.27 22.42
N CYS A 202 2.48 4.60 22.26
CA CYS A 202 1.56 5.46 23.00
C CYS A 202 0.12 5.05 22.68
N VAL A 203 -0.71 4.91 23.72
CA VAL A 203 -2.10 4.43 23.63
C VAL A 203 -2.96 5.49 22.93
N GLY A 204 -2.96 5.51 21.60
CA GLY A 204 -3.83 6.37 20.79
C GLY A 204 -4.65 5.52 19.83
N ARG A 205 -5.97 5.38 20.03
CA ARG A 205 -6.85 4.88 18.97
C ARG A 205 -7.44 6.06 18.24
N TRP A 206 -7.26 6.09 16.92
CA TRP A 206 -8.08 6.94 16.07
C TRP A 206 -9.31 6.14 15.62
N GLY A 207 -10.46 6.47 16.20
CA GLY A 207 -11.76 5.98 15.75
C GLY A 207 -12.43 7.04 14.89
N VAL A 208 -12.46 6.84 13.56
CA VAL A 208 -13.38 7.56 12.69
C VAL A 208 -14.67 6.76 12.64
N THR A 209 -15.73 7.27 13.25
CA THR A 209 -17.08 6.76 12.97
C THR A 209 -17.50 7.36 11.64
N ILE A 210 -17.46 6.56 10.57
CA ILE A 210 -18.00 6.96 9.27
C ILE A 210 -19.50 7.20 9.46
N ARG A 211 -19.93 8.47 9.54
CA ARG A 211 -21.35 8.82 9.42
C ARG A 211 -21.81 8.38 8.02
N GLY A 212 -22.90 7.62 8.00
CA GLY A 212 -23.43 6.99 6.80
C GLY A 212 -23.55 7.96 5.62
N ARG A 213 -23.10 7.52 4.45
CA ARG A 213 -23.45 8.16 3.17
C ARG A 213 -24.97 8.06 3.01
N LEU A 214 -25.65 9.18 3.16
CA LEU A 214 -27.00 9.36 2.68
C LEU A 214 -27.00 9.11 1.17
N GLY A 215 -27.88 8.21 0.75
CA GLY A 215 -28.07 7.84 -0.64
C GLY A 215 -28.45 9.04 -1.49
N THR A 216 -27.99 8.97 -2.74
CA THR A 216 -28.45 9.75 -3.87
C THR A 216 -29.98 9.82 -3.93
N GLY A 217 -30.54 10.96 -3.59
CA GLY A 217 -31.91 11.31 -3.93
C GLY A 217 -31.93 11.92 -5.34
N VAL A 218 -32.14 11.10 -6.35
CA VAL A 218 -32.72 11.55 -7.62
C VAL A 218 -34.17 11.92 -7.32
N ARG A 219 -34.58 13.15 -7.60
CA ARG A 219 -35.98 13.45 -7.89
C ARG A 219 -36.05 14.09 -9.26
N SER A 220 -36.79 13.38 -10.10
CA SER A 220 -37.50 13.80 -11.31
C SER A 220 -38.21 15.13 -11.16
#